data_AF-A0A7R9YQD8-F1
#
_entry.id   AF-A0A7R9YQD8-F1
#
_cell.length_a   1.000
_cell.length_b   1.000
_cell.length_c   1.000
_cell.angle_alpha   90.00
_cell.angle_beta   90.00
_cell.angle_gamma   90.00
#
_symmetry.space_group_name_H-M   'P 1'
#
loop_
_entity.id
_entity.type
_entity.pdbx_description
1 polymer ?
#
loop_
_entity_poly.entity_id
_entity_poly.type
_entity_poly.pdbx_seq_one_letter_code
_entity_poly.pdbx_strand_id
1 'polypeptide(L)'
;EFRAQFHAMCANIGVDPLASNQGVWAKTLGFGDFYYELGVQIVEACWATRETNGGLMELSSLLTYVNRRRGRHADPISRDDVVRAIRKLKVLGSGFDVVAVGHTAYVRSVPGELNLDANRLIELAQGTGHVTRSIR
;
A
#
# COMPACT_ATOMS: atom_id res chain seq x y z
N GLU A 1 16.39 -2.34 -0.12
CA GLU A 1 17.24 -2.08 1.07
C GLU A 1 17.72 -0.63 1.12
N PHE A 2 18.45 -0.16 0.09
CA PHE A 2 18.91 1.24 -0.03
C PHE A 2 17.81 2.28 0.20
N ARG A 3 16.65 2.18 -0.48
CA ARG A 3 15.55 3.15 -0.33
C ARG A 3 15.07 3.29 1.12
N ALA A 4 14.90 2.17 1.82
CA ALA A 4 14.45 2.17 3.22
C ALA A 4 15.49 2.81 4.15
N GLN A 5 16.78 2.49 3.97
CA GLN A 5 17.87 3.08 4.75
C GLN A 5 18.01 4.57 4.48
N PHE A 6 17.93 4.99 3.22
CA PHE A 6 17.98 6.40 2.83
C PHE A 6 16.82 7.18 3.46
N HIS A 7 15.60 6.64 3.43
CA HIS A 7 14.46 7.24 4.12
C HIS A 7 14.67 7.37 5.63
N ALA A 8 15.26 6.35 6.27
CA ALA A 8 15.56 6.40 7.70
C ALA A 8 16.57 7.52 8.03
N MET A 9 17.60 7.69 7.21
CA MET A 9 18.56 8.80 7.34
C MET A 9 17.87 10.16 7.18
N CYS A 10 17.02 10.33 6.17
CA CYS A 10 16.27 11.56 5.95
C CYS A 10 15.34 11.89 7.13
N ALA A 11 14.61 10.90 7.65
CA ALA A 11 13.72 11.09 8.80
C ALA A 11 14.49 11.51 10.06
N ASN A 12 15.68 10.96 10.29
CA ASN A 12 16.52 11.32 11.44
C ASN A 12 17.01 12.77 11.41
N ILE A 13 17.15 13.36 10.22
CA ILE A 13 17.57 14.76 10.02
C ILE A 13 16.34 15.69 9.92
N GLY A 14 15.11 15.14 9.95
CA GLY A 14 13.88 15.91 9.88
C GLY A 14 13.48 16.35 8.47
N VAL A 15 14.00 15.67 7.43
CA VAL A 15 13.68 15.97 6.03
C VAL A 15 12.79 14.88 5.42
N ASP A 16 11.70 15.25 4.74
CA ASP A 16 10.92 14.32 3.91
C ASP A 16 11.43 14.38 2.46
N PRO A 17 12.13 13.35 1.97
CA PRO A 17 12.67 13.34 0.61
C PRO A 17 11.57 13.28 -0.46
N LEU A 18 10.33 13.02 -0.08
CA LEU A 18 9.17 12.97 -0.96
C LEU A 18 8.25 14.19 -0.81
N ALA A 19 8.62 15.21 -0.03
CA ALA A 19 7.76 16.37 0.21
C ALA A 19 7.43 17.16 -1.07
N SER A 20 8.34 17.17 -2.05
CA SER A 20 8.16 17.92 -3.29
C SER A 20 8.91 17.29 -4.46
N ASN A 21 8.26 17.24 -5.63
CA ASN A 21 8.89 16.88 -6.90
C ASN A 21 9.89 17.90 -7.43
N GLN A 22 9.90 19.11 -6.85
CA GLN A 22 10.92 20.11 -7.14
C GLN A 22 12.09 20.08 -6.14
N GLY A 23 12.01 19.20 -5.14
CA GLY A 23 13.05 19.01 -4.14
C GLY A 23 14.32 18.42 -4.75
N VAL A 24 15.45 18.69 -4.10
CA VAL A 24 16.78 18.19 -4.50
C VAL A 24 16.76 16.66 -4.65
N TRP A 25 16.10 15.95 -3.75
CA TRP A 25 16.05 14.48 -3.74
C TRP A 25 15.27 13.88 -4.92
N ALA A 26 14.18 14.53 -5.34
CA ALA A 26 13.43 14.10 -6.52
C ALA A 26 14.27 14.25 -7.79
N LYS A 27 15.00 15.37 -7.92
CA LYS A 27 15.85 15.65 -9.10
C LYS A 27 17.15 14.85 -9.14
N THR A 28 17.80 14.65 -7.99
CA THR A 28 19.11 14.01 -7.91
C THR A 28 19.02 12.49 -7.79
N LEU A 29 17.99 11.96 -7.13
CA LEU A 29 17.86 10.52 -6.87
C LEU A 29 16.62 9.88 -7.51
N GLY A 30 15.75 10.66 -8.16
CA GLY A 30 14.54 10.14 -8.83
C GLY A 30 13.47 9.60 -7.89
N PHE A 31 13.58 9.84 -6.57
CA PHE A 31 12.68 9.26 -5.57
C PHE A 31 11.23 9.70 -5.77
N GLY A 32 11.00 10.96 -6.16
CA GLY A 32 9.66 11.47 -6.47
C GLY A 32 9.00 10.61 -7.54
N ASP A 33 9.56 10.61 -8.75
CA ASP A 33 9.03 9.90 -9.92
C ASP A 33 8.81 8.41 -9.64
N PHE A 34 9.74 7.76 -8.94
CA PHE A 34 9.59 6.37 -8.53
C PHE A 34 8.31 6.11 -7.70
N TYR A 35 8.04 6.94 -6.68
CA TYR A 35 6.86 6.74 -5.83
C TYR A 35 5.55 7.13 -6.53
N TYR A 36 5.58 8.06 -7.49
CA TYR A 36 4.42 8.34 -8.36
C TYR A 36 4.12 7.16 -9.28
N GLU A 37 5.13 6.61 -9.95
CA GLU A 37 4.97 5.44 -10.82
C GLU A 37 4.46 4.23 -10.03
N LEU A 38 5.05 3.98 -8.85
CA LEU A 38 4.57 2.93 -7.95
C LEU A 38 3.12 3.19 -7.50
N GLY A 39 2.76 4.44 -7.23
CA GLY A 39 1.39 4.83 -6.92
C GLY A 39 0.41 4.45 -8.02
N VAL A 40 0.73 4.73 -9.28
CA VAL A 40 -0.08 4.34 -10.45
C VAL A 40 -0.22 2.81 -10.53
N GLN A 41 0.88 2.07 -10.37
CA GLN A 41 0.85 0.60 -10.39
C GLN A 41 -0.05 0.03 -9.28
N ILE A 42 -0.06 0.64 -8.10
CA ILE A 42 -0.95 0.26 -6.99
C ILE A 42 -2.42 0.53 -7.33
N VAL A 43 -2.73 1.70 -7.88
CA VAL A 43 -4.09 2.06 -8.29
C VAL A 43 -4.61 1.08 -9.34
N GLU A 44 -3.81 0.76 -10.34
CA GLU A 44 -4.17 -0.20 -11.39
C GLU A 44 -4.41 -1.61 -10.83
N ALA A 45 -3.55 -2.08 -9.91
CA ALA A 45 -3.72 -3.37 -9.25
C ALA A 45 -5.04 -3.44 -8.44
N CYS A 46 -5.34 -2.37 -7.70
CA CYS A 46 -6.57 -2.27 -6.92
C CYS A 46 -7.80 -2.19 -7.83
N TRP A 47 -7.73 -1.46 -8.94
CA TRP A 47 -8.82 -1.41 -9.90
C TRP A 47 -9.06 -2.77 -10.57
N ALA A 48 -8.00 -3.45 -11.02
CA ALA A 48 -8.11 -4.74 -11.70
C ALA A 48 -8.72 -5.85 -10.84
N THR A 49 -8.59 -5.76 -9.51
CA THR A 49 -9.07 -6.77 -8.57
C THR A 49 -10.34 -6.37 -7.83
N ARG A 50 -10.85 -5.16 -8.09
CA ARG A 50 -12.00 -4.58 -7.37
C ARG A 50 -13.25 -5.45 -7.43
N GLU A 51 -13.54 -6.01 -8.61
CA GLU A 51 -14.70 -6.89 -8.81
C GLU A 51 -14.58 -8.20 -8.02
N THR A 52 -13.35 -8.60 -7.66
CA THR A 52 -13.08 -9.88 -6.99
C THR A 52 -12.97 -9.74 -5.48
N ASN A 53 -12.44 -8.62 -4.99
CA ASN A 53 -12.16 -8.41 -3.56
C ASN A 53 -12.92 -7.23 -2.93
N GLY A 54 -13.76 -6.53 -3.70
CA GLY A 54 -14.55 -5.39 -3.22
C GLY A 54 -13.74 -4.14 -2.87
N GLY A 55 -12.46 -4.08 -3.24
CA GLY A 55 -11.56 -2.97 -2.90
C GLY A 55 -10.80 -3.14 -1.58
N LEU A 56 -10.70 -4.37 -1.07
CA LEU A 56 -9.86 -4.73 0.07
C LEU A 56 -8.89 -5.83 -0.32
N MET A 57 -7.61 -5.49 -0.48
CA MET A 57 -6.56 -6.43 -0.90
C MET A 57 -5.52 -6.60 0.20
N GLU A 58 -5.06 -7.82 0.47
CA GLU A 58 -3.90 -8.01 1.34
C GLU A 58 -2.65 -7.32 0.79
N LEU A 59 -1.89 -6.68 1.69
CA LEU A 59 -0.66 -5.96 1.31
C LEU A 59 0.40 -6.89 0.70
N SER A 60 0.44 -8.15 1.15
CA SER A 60 1.28 -9.24 0.58
C SER A 60 0.89 -9.56 -0.88
N SER A 61 -0.41 -9.64 -1.14
CA SER A 61 -0.96 -9.90 -2.48
C SER A 61 -0.66 -8.74 -3.43
N LEU A 62 -0.82 -7.50 -2.97
CA LEU A 62 -0.45 -6.31 -3.74
C LEU A 62 1.04 -6.28 -4.05
N LEU A 63 1.88 -6.57 -3.06
CA LEU A 63 3.34 -6.61 -3.23
C LEU A 63 3.74 -7.67 -4.26
N THR A 64 3.09 -8.82 -4.25
CA THR A 64 3.28 -9.88 -5.25
C THR A 64 2.85 -9.42 -6.64
N TYR A 65 1.69 -8.77 -6.74
CA TYR A 65 1.15 -8.25 -8.01
C TYR A 65 2.11 -7.23 -8.64
N VAL A 66 2.53 -6.22 -7.87
CA VAL A 66 3.41 -5.15 -8.35
C VAL A 66 4.79 -5.69 -8.73
N ASN A 67 5.38 -6.56 -7.89
CA ASN A 67 6.69 -7.15 -8.22
C ASN A 67 6.64 -8.08 -9.43
N ARG A 68 5.53 -8.82 -9.65
CA ARG A 68 5.37 -9.69 -10.82
C ARG A 68 5.31 -8.89 -12.12
N ARG A 69 4.71 -7.70 -12.08
CA ARG A 69 4.60 -6.81 -13.25
C ARG A 69 5.93 -6.12 -13.57
N ARG A 70 6.81 -5.98 -12.57
CA ARG A 70 8.17 -5.51 -12.76
C ARG A 70 9.03 -6.64 -13.34
N GLY A 71 9.85 -6.32 -14.34
CA GLY A 71 10.74 -7.31 -14.96
C GLY A 71 11.79 -7.83 -13.98
N ARG A 72 12.40 -8.98 -14.30
CA ARG A 72 13.41 -9.65 -13.45
C ARG A 72 14.63 -8.80 -13.06
N HIS A 73 14.94 -7.76 -13.82
CA HIS A 73 16.09 -6.87 -13.61
C HIS A 73 15.75 -5.60 -12.83
N ALA A 74 14.47 -5.37 -12.50
CA ALA A 74 14.06 -4.21 -11.74
C ALA A 74 14.27 -4.45 -10.24
N ASP A 75 14.64 -3.38 -9.52
CA ASP A 75 14.73 -3.45 -8.06
C ASP A 75 13.39 -3.89 -7.46
N PRO A 76 13.40 -4.85 -6.51
CA PRO A 76 12.18 -5.33 -5.88
C PRO A 76 11.54 -4.23 -5.05
N ILE A 77 10.22 -4.18 -5.08
CA ILE A 77 9.38 -3.30 -4.28
C ILE A 77 9.21 -3.93 -2.90
N SER A 78 9.56 -3.16 -1.87
CA SER A 78 9.38 -3.55 -0.48
C SER A 78 8.00 -3.12 0.05
N ARG A 79 7.59 -3.70 1.18
CA ARG A 79 6.37 -3.28 1.90
C ARG A 79 6.40 -1.79 2.25
N ASP A 80 7.58 -1.32 2.66
CA ASP A 80 7.87 0.05 3.04
C ASP A 80 7.66 1.04 1.87
N ASP A 81 8.03 0.60 0.65
CA ASP A 81 7.80 1.36 -0.58
C ASP A 81 6.29 1.52 -0.87
N VAL A 82 5.53 0.43 -0.76
CA VAL A 82 4.07 0.42 -1.00
C VAL A 82 3.34 1.35 -0.03
N VAL A 83 3.68 1.28 1.26
CA VAL A 83 3.06 2.15 2.29
C VAL A 83 3.34 3.62 2.01
N ARG A 84 4.56 3.98 1.58
CA ARG A 84 4.90 5.37 1.19
C ARG A 84 4.13 5.84 -0.03
N ALA A 85 4.06 5.01 -1.08
CA ALA A 85 3.29 5.32 -2.27
C ALA A 85 1.81 5.57 -1.94
N ILE A 86 1.19 4.70 -1.13
CA ILE A 86 -0.21 4.87 -0.69
C ILE A 86 -0.39 6.17 0.11
N ARG A 87 0.53 6.50 1.01
CA ARG A 87 0.48 7.78 1.74
C ARG A 87 0.51 8.99 0.81
N LYS A 88 1.24 8.92 -0.30
CA LYS A 88 1.24 9.99 -1.32
C LYS A 88 -0.07 10.03 -2.10
N LEU A 89 -0.73 8.89 -2.32
CA LEU A 89 -2.06 8.87 -2.94
C LEU A 89 -3.15 9.54 -2.09
N LYS A 90 -2.95 9.72 -0.77
CA LYS A 90 -3.92 10.41 0.10
C LYS A 90 -4.25 11.85 -0.34
N VAL A 91 -3.34 12.51 -1.07
CA VAL A 91 -3.62 13.86 -1.61
C VAL A 91 -4.74 13.87 -2.65
N LEU A 92 -5.07 12.70 -3.24
CA LEU A 92 -6.16 12.53 -4.20
C LEU A 92 -7.51 12.29 -3.51
N GLY A 93 -7.54 12.16 -2.18
CA GLY A 93 -8.74 11.90 -1.38
C GLY A 93 -8.61 10.67 -0.48
N SER A 94 -9.71 10.28 0.15
CA SER A 94 -9.78 9.19 1.15
C SER A 94 -9.93 7.77 0.55
N GLY A 95 -9.73 7.62 -0.76
CA GLY A 95 -9.97 6.35 -1.46
C GLY A 95 -8.93 5.27 -1.20
N PHE A 96 -7.69 5.65 -0.83
CA PHE A 96 -6.59 4.70 -0.60
C PHE A 96 -6.06 4.78 0.81
N ASP A 97 -6.04 3.65 1.52
CA ASP A 97 -5.41 3.56 2.84
C ASP A 97 -4.86 2.17 3.14
N VAL A 98 -3.93 2.11 4.08
CA VAL A 98 -3.45 0.85 4.66
C VAL A 98 -4.14 0.66 6.00
N VAL A 99 -4.95 -0.39 6.11
CA VAL A 99 -5.69 -0.74 7.33
C VAL A 99 -5.17 -2.07 7.88
N ALA A 100 -5.08 -2.17 9.20
CA ALA A 100 -4.76 -3.41 9.88
C ALA A 100 -6.06 -4.05 10.37
N VAL A 101 -6.26 -5.33 10.05
CA VAL A 101 -7.39 -6.12 10.53
C VAL A 101 -6.82 -7.41 11.10
N GLY A 102 -7.03 -7.66 12.39
CA GLY A 102 -6.35 -8.73 13.11
C GLY A 102 -4.82 -8.64 12.97
N HIS A 103 -4.20 -9.68 12.42
CA HIS A 103 -2.75 -9.76 12.22
C HIS A 103 -2.29 -9.40 10.80
N THR A 104 -3.22 -9.02 9.92
CA THR A 104 -2.94 -8.81 8.49
C THR A 104 -3.16 -7.35 8.10
N ALA A 105 -2.23 -6.84 7.28
CA ALA A 105 -2.35 -5.50 6.69
C ALA A 105 -3.03 -5.60 5.32
N TYR A 106 -4.03 -4.75 5.11
CA TYR A 106 -4.79 -4.63 3.88
C TYR A 106 -4.64 -3.23 3.28
N VAL A 107 -4.73 -3.16 1.96
CA VAL A 107 -4.90 -1.94 1.19
C VAL A 107 -6.37 -1.82 0.85
N ARG A 108 -6.99 -0.76 1.35
CA ARG A 108 -8.34 -0.34 1.00
C ARG A 108 -8.26 0.65 -0.15
N SER A 109 -8.99 0.40 -1.23
CA SER A 109 -9.02 1.23 -2.45
C SER A 109 -10.40 1.81 -2.76
N VAL A 110 -11.34 1.68 -1.83
CA VAL A 110 -12.71 2.21 -1.96
C VAL A 110 -13.02 3.14 -0.80
N PRO A 111 -13.78 4.23 -1.04
CA PRO A 111 -14.29 5.09 0.03
C PRO A 111 -15.23 4.29 0.95
N GLY A 112 -15.01 4.38 2.25
CA GLY A 112 -15.86 3.73 3.24
C GLY A 112 -15.07 3.35 4.49
N GLU A 113 -15.64 3.61 5.66
CA GLU A 113 -15.08 3.13 6.92
C GLU A 113 -15.45 1.66 7.11
N LEU A 114 -14.44 0.82 7.32
CA LEU A 114 -14.67 -0.49 7.91
C LEU A 114 -14.92 -0.26 9.40
N ASN A 115 -16.17 -0.40 9.82
CA ASN A 115 -16.52 -0.29 11.23
C ASN A 115 -15.90 -1.46 12.03
N LEU A 116 -15.93 -1.35 13.36
CA LEU A 116 -15.33 -2.35 14.25
C LEU A 116 -15.91 -3.76 14.03
N ASP A 117 -17.21 -3.86 13.74
CA ASP A 117 -17.87 -5.13 13.49
C ASP A 117 -17.42 -5.79 12.18
N ALA A 118 -17.32 -5.01 11.10
CA ALA A 118 -16.80 -5.49 9.82
C ALA A 118 -15.35 -5.96 9.96
N ASN A 119 -14.51 -5.21 10.68
CA ASN A 119 -13.14 -5.62 10.97
C ASN A 119 -13.10 -6.95 11.73
N ARG A 120 -13.97 -7.13 12.72
CA ARG A 120 -14.04 -8.39 13.48
C ARG A 120 -14.47 -9.58 12.62
N LEU A 121 -15.42 -9.38 11.70
CA LEU A 121 -15.82 -10.43 10.77
C LEU A 121 -14.70 -10.80 9.80
N ILE A 122 -13.98 -9.81 9.27
CA ILE A 122 -12.83 -10.05 8.40
C ILE A 122 -11.72 -10.77 9.18
N GLU A 123 -11.44 -10.38 10.42
CA GLU A 123 -10.48 -11.03 11.30
C GLU A 123 -10.83 -12.51 11.53
N LEU A 124 -12.10 -12.82 11.85
CA LEU A 124 -12.57 -14.20 11.99
C LEU A 124 -12.43 -15.00 10.69
N ALA A 125 -12.68 -14.36 9.54
CA ALA A 125 -12.55 -15.00 8.24
C ALA A 125 -11.10 -15.29 7.84
N GLN A 126 -10.08 -14.70 8.48
CA GLN A 126 -8.67 -14.91 8.09
C GLN A 126 -8.24 -16.37 8.19
N GLY A 127 -8.76 -17.12 9.17
CA GLY A 127 -8.41 -18.54 9.34
C GLY A 127 -9.17 -19.49 8.41
N THR A 128 -10.40 -19.16 8.04
CA THR A 128 -11.37 -20.08 7.40
C THR A 128 -11.79 -19.65 6.00
N GLY A 129 -11.46 -18.42 5.59
CA GLY A 129 -11.93 -17.79 4.35
C GLY A 129 -13.43 -17.42 4.34
N HIS A 130 -14.16 -17.67 5.43
CA HIS A 130 -15.60 -17.40 5.53
C HIS A 130 -16.05 -17.24 6.99
N VAL A 131 -17.17 -16.54 7.20
CA VAL A 131 -17.86 -16.46 8.49
C VAL A 131 -19.24 -17.11 8.39
N THR A 132 -19.70 -17.73 9.49
CA THR A 132 -21.06 -18.28 9.58
C THR A 132 -21.83 -17.57 10.69
N ARG A 133 -23.16 -17.57 10.59
CA ARG A 133 -24.05 -16.90 11.56
C ARG A 133 -23.97 -17.52 12.96
N SER A 134 -23.62 -18.81 13.06
CA SER A 134 -23.39 -19.51 14.32
C SER A 134 -21.91 -19.49 14.66
N ILE A 135 -21.52 -18.59 15.56
CA ILE A 135 -20.22 -18.66 16.24
C ILE A 135 -20.33 -19.87 17.19
N ARG A 136 -19.60 -20.95 16.91
CA ARG A 136 -19.41 -22.04 17.88
C ARG A 136 -18.41 -21.61 18.94
#